data_AF-A0A1Q2KY85-F1
#
_entry.id   AF-A0A1Q2KY85-F1
#
_cell.length_a   1.000
_cell.length_b   1.000
_cell.length_c   1.000
_cell.angle_alpha   90.00
_cell.angle_beta   90.00
_cell.angle_gamma   90.00
#
_symmetry.space_group_name_H-M   'P 1'
#
loop_
_entity.id
_entity.type
_entity.pdbx_description
1 polymer ?
#
loop_
_entity_poly.entity_id
_entity_poly.type
_entity_poly.pdbx_seq_one_letter_code
_entity_poly.pdbx_strand_id
1 'polypeptide(L)' 'MSKFLYIFGLLVFIASLIVFIVNFFGGFSGMIMVMALFFMLNASIAMGVSEILTDMKRD' A
#
# COMPACT_ATOMS: atom_id res chain seq x y z
N MET A 1 4.13 -2.52 -17.18
CA MET A 1 3.38 -3.35 -16.21
C MET A 1 3.90 -3.14 -14.80
N SER A 2 5.21 -3.31 -14.55
CA SER A 2 5.82 -2.99 -13.26
C SER A 2 5.64 -1.53 -12.84
N LYS A 3 6.00 -0.54 -13.68
CA LYS A 3 5.76 0.89 -13.39
C LYS A 3 4.32 1.23 -12.98
N PHE A 4 3.32 0.57 -13.58
CA PHE A 4 1.92 0.75 -13.21
C PHE A 4 1.63 0.16 -11.83
N LEU A 5 2.11 -1.06 -11.56
CA LEU A 5 1.93 -1.75 -10.28
C LEU A 5 2.58 -0.98 -9.12
N TYR A 6 3.75 -0.37 -9.35
CA TYR A 6 4.41 0.51 -8.39
C TYR A 6 3.57 1.75 -8.08
N ILE A 7 3.13 2.49 -9.10
CA ILE A 7 2.33 3.71 -8.93
C ILE A 7 1.01 3.38 -8.23
N PHE A 8 0.36 2.28 -8.62
CA PHE A 8 -0.86 1.80 -7.98
C PHE A 8 -0.63 1.48 -6.50
N GLY A 9 0.42 0.72 -6.18
CA GLY A 9 0.79 0.42 -4.80
C GLY A 9 1.06 1.69 -3.99
N LEU A 10 1.81 2.64 -4.53
CA LEU A 10 2.11 3.91 -3.86
C LEU A 10 0.84 4.72 -3.54
N LEU A 11 -0.09 4.83 -4.50
CA LEU A 11 -1.35 5.55 -4.30
C LEU A 11 -2.22 4.89 -3.23
N VAL A 12 -2.37 3.56 -3.27
CA VAL A 12 -3.15 2.80 -2.27
C VAL A 12 -2.50 2.89 -0.89
N PHE A 13 -1.17 2.88 -0.82
CA PHE A 13 -0.43 3.03 0.42
C PHE A 13 -0.70 4.41 1.05
N ILE A 14 -0.55 5.49 0.28
CA ILE A 14 -0.79 6.86 0.78
C ILE A 14 -2.23 7.03 1.24
N ALA A 15 -3.20 6.59 0.44
CA ALA A 15 -4.61 6.66 0.81
C ALA A 15 -4.89 5.91 2.12
N SER A 16 -4.33 4.71 2.26
CA SER A 16 -4.52 3.88 3.45
C SER A 16 -3.78 4.43 4.67
N LEU A 17 -2.63 5.07 4.47
CA LEU A 17 -1.86 5.76 5.52
C LEU A 17 -2.64 6.97 6.06
N ILE A 18 -3.27 7.75 5.19
CA ILE A 18 -4.13 8.88 5.62
C ILE A 18 -5.30 8.34 6.46
N VAL A 19 -5.98 7.29 5.99
CA VAL A 19 -7.08 6.66 6.74
C VAL A 19 -6.60 6.14 8.09
N PHE A 20 -5.42 5.51 8.13
CA PHE A 20 -4.81 5.01 9.36
C PHE A 20 -4.55 6.14 10.36
N ILE A 21 -3.89 7.23 9.93
CA ILE A 21 -3.58 8.38 10.78
C ILE A 21 -4.87 9.00 11.33
N VAL A 22 -5.87 9.24 10.46
CA VAL A 22 -7.15 9.83 10.88
C VAL A 22 -7.87 8.91 11.88
N ASN A 23 -7.84 7.60 11.69
CA ASN A 23 -8.45 6.66 12.63
C ASN A 23 -7.69 6.57 13.95
N PHE A 24 -6.35 6.57 13.89
CA PHE A 24 -5.48 6.45 15.06
C PHE A 24 -5.60 7.66 16.00
N PHE A 25 -5.61 8.88 15.46
CA PHE A 25 -5.77 10.10 16.26
C PHE A 25 -7.22 10.49 16.50
N GLY A 26 -8.14 10.14 15.60
CA GLY A 26 -9.56 10.48 15.70
C GLY A 26 -10.38 9.54 16.57
N GLY A 27 -9.81 8.43 17.06
CA GLY A 27 -10.52 7.48 17.94
C GLY A 27 -11.65 6.70 17.25
N PHE A 28 -11.56 6.51 15.93
CA PHE A 28 -12.54 5.77 15.15
C PHE A 28 -12.43 4.25 15.38
N SER A 29 -13.35 3.47 14.77
CA SER A 29 -13.45 2.01 14.95
C SER A 29 -12.13 1.27 14.68
N GLY A 30 -11.73 0.40 15.61
CA GLY A 30 -10.53 -0.43 15.48
C GLY A 30 -10.54 -1.33 14.23
N MET A 31 -11.72 -1.71 13.73
CA MET A 31 -11.83 -2.52 12.52
C MET A 31 -11.35 -1.76 11.26
N ILE A 32 -11.60 -0.46 11.19
CA ILE A 32 -11.13 0.38 10.06
C ILE A 32 -9.61 0.49 10.11
N MET A 33 -9.03 0.61 11.31
CA MET A 33 -7.59 0.65 11.50
C MET A 33 -6.90 -0.65 11.05
N VAL A 34 -7.49 -1.81 11.39
CA VAL A 34 -7.01 -3.13 10.92
C VAL A 34 -7.11 -3.25 9.40
N MET A 35 -8.22 -2.82 8.81
CA MET A 35 -8.38 -2.82 7.35
C MET A 35 -7.34 -1.92 6.65
N ALA A 36 -7.09 -0.72 7.19
CA ALA A 36 -6.07 0.19 6.66
C ALA A 36 -4.67 -0.43 6.71
N LEU A 37 -4.33 -1.16 7.78
CA LEU A 37 -3.08 -1.92 7.87
C LEU A 37 -2.98 -3.01 6.79
N PHE A 38 -4.05 -3.76 6.52
CA PHE A 38 -4.06 -4.77 5.46
C PHE A 38 -3.88 -4.17 4.07
N PHE A 39 -4.50 -3.01 3.80
CA PHE A 39 -4.28 -2.30 2.54
C PHE A 39 -2.86 -1.77 2.41
N MET A 40 -2.28 -1.19 3.46
CA MET A 40 -0.88 -0.74 3.46
C MET A 40 0.10 -1.90 3.23
N LEU A 41 -0.12 -3.06 3.86
CA LEU A 41 0.69 -4.25 3.63
C LEU A 41 0.59 -4.74 2.19
N ASN A 42 -0.63 -4.87 1.64
CA ASN A 42 -0.81 -5.29 0.24
C ASN A 42 -0.19 -4.31 -0.75
N ALA A 43 -0.34 -3.02 -0.50
CA ALA A 43 0.28 -1.98 -1.32
C ALA A 43 1.82 -2.06 -1.28
N SER A 44 2.40 -2.35 -0.11
CA SER A 44 3.85 -2.55 0.05
C SER A 44 4.34 -3.78 -0.73
N ILE A 45 3.59 -4.88 -0.68
CA ILE A 45 3.88 -6.09 -1.47
C ILE A 45 3.80 -5.78 -2.97
N ALA A 46 2.79 -5.05 -3.43
CA ALA A 46 2.65 -4.68 -4.83
C ALA A 46 3.84 -3.82 -5.33
N MET A 47 4.32 -2.88 -4.50
CA MET A 47 5.53 -2.11 -4.80
C MET A 47 6.78 -2.98 -4.86
N GLY A 48 7.00 -3.87 -3.87
CA GLY A 48 8.15 -4.78 -3.86
C GLY A 48 8.15 -5.77 -5.03
N VAL A 49 6.98 -6.36 -5.34
CA VAL A 49 6.82 -7.24 -6.51
C VAL A 49 7.07 -6.48 -7.81
N SER A 50 6.69 -5.21 -7.90
CA SER A 50 6.99 -4.38 -9.07
C SER A 50 8.50 -4.21 -9.29
N GLU A 51 9.27 -4.03 -8.22
CA GLU A 51 10.73 -3.93 -8.32
C GLU A 51 11.33 -5.25 -8.82
N ILE A 52 10.97 -6.37 -8.18
CA ILE A 52 11.42 -7.72 -8.59
C ILE A 52 11.10 -7.98 -10.06
N LEU A 53 9.86 -7.68 -10.50
CA LEU A 53 9.45 -7.86 -11.89
C LEU A 53 10.16 -6.91 -12.87
N THR A 54 10.66 -5.77 -12.40
CA THR A 54 11.45 -4.85 -13.24
C THR A 54 12.85 -5.38 -13.43
N ASP A 55 13.47 -5.88 -12.35
CA ASP A 55 14.81 -6.47 -12.39
C ASP A 55 14.84 -7.75 -13.22
N MET A 56 13.87 -8.67 -13.03
CA MET A 56 13.76 -9.90 -13.83
C MET A 56 13.54 -9.67 -15.31
N LYS A 57 13.03 -8.49 -15.72
CA LYS A 57 12.75 -8.17 -17.12
C LYS A 57 13.93 -7.47 -17.81
N ARG A 58 14.99 -7.18 -17.07
CA ARG A 58 16.20 -6.52 -17.54
C ARG A 58 17.25 -7.53 -18.04
N ASP A 59 17.14 -8.78 -17.61
CA ASP A 59 17.89 -9.95 -18.11
C ASP A 59 17.14 -10.64 -19.27
#